data_AF-A0A7S2A9I2-F1
#
_entry.id   AF-A0A7S2A9I2-F1
#
_cell.length_a   1.000
_cell.length_b   1.000
_cell.length_c   1.000
_cell.angle_alpha   90.00
_cell.angle_beta   90.00
_cell.angle_gamma   90.00
#
_symmetry.space_group_name_H-M   'P 1'
#
loop_
_entity.id
_entity.type
_entity.pdbx_description
1 polymer ?
#
loop_
_entity_poly.entity_id
_entity_poly.type
_entity_poly.pdbx_seq_one_letter_code
_entity_poly.pdbx_strand_id
1 'polypeptide(L)'
;ERDYPAGPPYLATALDMYQIAVKWTEFVPRVHSQYPDLLAEMYAYCIAAAHLKLPHKIVNSLMVSSTEMDNEGWSELDRIPGHDVCHLTSALDYRKEGIPYVLHYCQRYMLGKHFFGKRRLPKDFFSCQYPMLKE
;
A
#
# COMPACT_ATOMS: atom_id res chain seq x y z
N GLU A 1 16.91 -15.98 6.73
CA GLU A 1 16.21 -14.70 6.92
C GLU A 1 14.80 -14.96 7.44
N ARG A 2 14.09 -13.94 7.96
CA ARG A 2 12.65 -14.03 8.21
C ARG A 2 11.96 -13.49 6.95
N ASP A 3 11.48 -14.38 6.10
CA ASP A 3 10.74 -13.98 4.90
C ASP A 3 9.34 -13.55 5.32
N TYR A 4 9.11 -12.24 5.37
CA TYR A 4 7.81 -11.68 5.68
C TYR A 4 6.97 -11.59 4.41
N PRO A 5 5.68 -11.93 4.45
CA PRO A 5 4.78 -11.64 3.35
C PRO A 5 4.78 -10.13 3.10
N ALA A 6 5.17 -9.72 1.89
CA ALA A 6 5.17 -8.34 1.47
C ALA A 6 3.98 -8.09 0.53
N GLY A 7 3.24 -7.02 0.80
CA GLY A 7 2.19 -6.53 -0.09
C GLY A 7 2.67 -5.37 -0.95
N PRO A 8 1.94 -5.04 -2.02
CA PRO A 8 2.23 -3.87 -2.85
C PRO A 8 2.07 -2.57 -2.05
N PRO A 9 2.69 -1.46 -2.50
CA PRO A 9 3.41 -1.30 -3.76
C PRO A 9 4.86 -1.84 -3.74
N TYR A 10 5.29 -2.42 -4.86
CA TYR A 10 6.66 -2.92 -5.04
C TYR A 10 7.50 -1.94 -5.87
N LEU A 11 8.75 -1.73 -5.44
CA LEU A 11 9.76 -1.00 -6.19
C LEU A 11 10.92 -1.95 -6.46
N ALA A 12 11.29 -2.11 -7.74
CA ALA A 12 12.41 -2.93 -8.15
C ALA A 12 13.04 -2.36 -9.42
N THR A 13 14.29 -2.75 -9.71
CA THR A 13 14.88 -2.44 -11.01
C THR A 13 14.12 -3.19 -12.11
N ALA A 14 14.19 -2.70 -13.35
CA ALA A 14 13.56 -3.37 -14.48
C ALA A 14 14.08 -4.81 -14.66
N LEU A 15 15.37 -5.04 -14.42
CA LEU A 15 15.99 -6.36 -14.51
C LEU A 15 15.46 -7.32 -13.44
N ASP A 16 15.43 -6.88 -12.18
CA ASP A 16 14.90 -7.69 -11.08
C ASP A 16 13.42 -8.01 -11.30
N MET A 17 12.63 -7.01 -11.70
CA MET A 17 11.21 -7.20 -11.97
C MET A 17 10.96 -8.17 -13.13
N TYR A 18 11.81 -8.14 -14.18
CA TYR A 18 11.72 -9.12 -15.26
C TYR A 18 11.98 -10.55 -14.77
N GLN A 19 13.03 -10.76 -13.97
CA GLN A 19 13.33 -12.08 -13.40
C GLN A 19 12.20 -12.57 -12.48
N ILE A 20 11.66 -11.68 -11.64
CA ILE A 20 10.50 -11.95 -10.80
C ILE A 20 9.32 -12.35 -11.67
N ALA A 21 8.98 -11.58 -12.71
CA ALA A 21 7.84 -11.86 -13.57
C ALA A 21 7.92 -13.24 -14.24
N VAL A 22 9.10 -13.63 -14.74
CA VAL A 22 9.32 -14.97 -15.30
C VAL A 22 9.02 -16.05 -14.26
N LYS A 23 9.59 -15.96 -13.06
CA LYS A 23 9.35 -16.95 -11.99
C LYS A 23 7.93 -16.92 -11.45
N TRP A 24 7.34 -15.74 -11.36
CA TRP A 24 5.98 -15.53 -10.92
C TRP A 24 4.98 -16.27 -11.82
N THR A 25 5.14 -16.20 -13.14
CA THR A 25 4.27 -16.96 -14.08
C THR A 25 4.40 -18.48 -13.94
N GLU A 26 5.54 -18.98 -13.47
CA GLU A 26 5.73 -20.40 -13.13
C GLU A 26 5.04 -20.77 -11.81
N PHE A 27 5.09 -19.89 -10.81
CA PHE A 27 4.68 -20.18 -9.44
C PHE A 27 3.20 -19.94 -9.18
N VAL A 28 2.57 -18.92 -9.79
CA VAL A 28 1.15 -18.59 -9.58
C VAL A 28 0.23 -19.82 -9.76
N PRO A 29 0.33 -20.61 -10.84
CA PRO A 29 -0.55 -21.77 -11.01
C PRO A 29 -0.36 -22.82 -9.93
N ARG A 30 0.88 -23.00 -9.44
CA ARG A 30 1.19 -23.98 -8.39
C ARG A 30 0.65 -23.53 -7.04
N VAL A 31 0.83 -22.25 -6.69
CA VAL A 31 0.27 -21.67 -5.46
C VAL A 31 -1.25 -21.77 -5.48
N HIS A 32 -1.88 -21.37 -6.58
CA HIS A 32 -3.33 -21.48 -6.76
C HIS A 32 -3.83 -22.93 -6.67
N SER A 33 -3.10 -23.91 -7.22
CA SER A 33 -3.48 -25.32 -7.12
C SER A 33 -3.45 -25.88 -5.69
N GLN A 34 -2.58 -25.33 -4.83
CA GLN A 34 -2.48 -25.75 -3.43
C GLN A 34 -3.55 -25.10 -2.56
N TYR A 35 -3.84 -23.82 -2.79
CA TYR A 35 -4.87 -23.09 -2.05
C TYR A 35 -5.55 -22.03 -2.94
N PRO A 36 -6.68 -22.36 -3.58
CA PRO A 36 -7.36 -21.46 -4.52
C PRO A 36 -7.90 -20.16 -3.90
N ASP A 37 -8.25 -20.20 -2.60
CA ASP A 37 -8.78 -19.03 -1.88
C ASP A 37 -7.68 -18.04 -1.44
N LEU A 38 -6.41 -18.41 -1.66
CA LEU A 38 -5.29 -17.50 -1.45
C LEU A 38 -5.22 -16.48 -2.57
N LEU A 39 -4.77 -15.26 -2.25
CA LEU A 39 -4.27 -14.31 -3.25
C LEU A 39 -2.97 -14.84 -3.86
N ALA A 40 -3.09 -15.85 -4.73
CA ALA A 40 -1.99 -16.65 -5.25
C ALA A 40 -0.89 -15.79 -5.88
N GLU A 41 -1.28 -14.67 -6.50
CA GLU A 41 -0.39 -13.69 -7.10
C GLU A 41 0.54 -13.02 -6.09
N MET A 42 0.04 -12.66 -4.90
CA MET A 42 0.85 -12.00 -3.85
C MET A 42 1.88 -12.98 -3.25
N TYR A 43 1.45 -14.21 -2.99
CA TYR A 43 2.34 -15.22 -2.42
C TYR A 43 3.35 -15.73 -3.45
N ALA A 44 2.92 -15.95 -4.70
CA ALA A 44 3.84 -16.30 -5.77
C ALA A 44 4.89 -15.21 -6.02
N TYR A 45 4.55 -13.93 -5.82
CA TYR A 45 5.53 -12.85 -5.87
C TYR A 45 6.59 -13.01 -4.78
N CYS A 46 6.17 -13.19 -3.51
CA CYS A 46 7.09 -13.38 -2.39
C CYS A 46 8.00 -14.61 -2.61
N ILE A 47 7.43 -15.73 -3.08
CA ILE A 47 8.17 -16.96 -3.38
C ILE A 47 9.15 -16.74 -4.53
N ALA A 48 8.74 -16.07 -5.61
CA ALA A 48 9.61 -15.76 -6.74
C ALA A 48 10.80 -14.90 -6.32
N ALA A 49 10.54 -13.85 -5.54
CA ALA A 49 11.56 -12.91 -5.10
C ALA A 49 12.55 -13.56 -4.11
N ALA A 50 12.06 -14.41 -3.20
CA ALA A 50 12.88 -15.22 -2.31
C ALA A 50 13.69 -16.28 -3.06
N HIS A 51 13.09 -16.98 -4.03
CA HIS A 51 13.77 -17.98 -4.86
C HIS A 51 14.95 -17.39 -5.64
N LEU A 52 14.79 -16.17 -6.15
CA LEU A 52 15.83 -15.42 -6.86
C LEU A 52 16.88 -14.80 -5.92
N LYS A 53 16.68 -14.90 -4.60
CA LYS A 53 17.55 -14.33 -3.56
C LYS A 53 17.79 -12.83 -3.75
N LEU A 54 16.76 -12.11 -4.20
CA LEU A 54 16.85 -10.67 -4.39
C LEU A 54 16.87 -9.98 -3.03
N PRO A 55 17.68 -8.93 -2.84
CA PRO A 55 17.67 -8.15 -1.61
C PRO A 55 16.35 -7.37 -1.50
N HIS A 56 15.70 -7.46 -0.34
CA HIS A 56 14.44 -6.77 -0.07
C HIS A 56 14.55 -5.85 1.13
N LYS A 57 13.82 -4.73 1.06
CA LYS A 57 13.59 -3.83 2.20
C LYS A 57 12.13 -3.43 2.21
N ILE A 58 11.49 -3.60 3.37
CA ILE A 58 10.12 -3.14 3.58
C ILE A 58 10.18 -1.65 3.93
N VAL A 59 9.35 -0.85 3.24
CA VAL A 59 9.18 0.58 3.50
C VAL A 59 7.80 0.78 4.13
N ASN A 60 7.77 0.97 5.45
CA ASN A 60 6.51 1.09 6.20
C ASN A 60 5.85 2.47 6.00
N SER A 61 6.63 3.52 5.75
CA SER A 61 6.12 4.90 5.66
C SER A 61 5.49 5.26 4.31
N LEU A 62 5.49 4.36 3.32
CA LEU A 62 5.05 4.70 1.96
C LEU A 62 3.53 4.77 1.83
N MET A 63 2.81 3.88 2.54
CA MET A 63 1.38 3.70 2.37
C MET A 63 0.62 3.59 3.69
N VAL A 64 -0.69 3.79 3.57
CA VAL A 64 -1.70 3.43 4.56
C VAL A 64 -2.84 2.67 3.89
N SER A 65 -3.44 1.73 4.61
CA SER A 65 -4.53 0.90 4.11
C SER A 65 -5.59 0.57 5.16
N SER A 66 -5.18 0.17 6.37
CA SER A 66 -6.06 -0.19 7.47
C SER A 66 -5.47 0.29 8.78
N THR A 67 -6.28 0.91 9.63
CA THR A 67 -5.88 1.44 10.94
C THR A 67 -5.45 0.36 11.93
N GLU A 68 -5.65 -0.92 11.59
CA GLU A 68 -5.23 -2.07 12.39
C GLU A 68 -3.83 -2.60 12.00
N MET A 69 -3.16 -2.00 11.01
CA MET A 69 -1.85 -2.42 10.54
C MET A 69 -0.73 -1.63 11.21
N ASP A 70 0.12 -2.33 11.96
CA ASP A 70 1.24 -1.72 12.71
C ASP A 70 2.45 -1.34 11.84
N ASN A 71 2.52 -1.79 10.59
CA ASN A 71 3.66 -1.63 9.68
C ASN A 71 3.40 -0.66 8.52
N GLU A 72 2.56 0.35 8.75
CA GLU A 72 2.18 1.39 7.79
C GLU A 72 2.50 2.79 8.34
N GLY A 73 2.37 3.83 7.51
CA GLY A 73 2.71 5.21 7.84
C GLY A 73 1.74 5.92 8.80
N TRP A 74 0.95 5.18 9.59
CA TRP A 74 -0.04 5.77 10.50
C TRP A 74 0.60 6.64 11.57
N SER A 75 1.75 6.21 12.12
CA SER A 75 2.44 6.93 13.18
C SER A 75 2.94 8.32 12.74
N GLU A 76 3.20 8.49 11.45
CA GLU A 76 3.60 9.73 10.81
C GLU A 76 2.40 10.64 10.58
N LEU A 77 1.24 10.07 10.23
CA LEU A 77 -0.02 10.81 10.08
C LEU A 77 -0.57 11.29 11.43
N ASP A 78 -0.51 10.46 12.47
CA ASP A 78 -1.07 10.78 13.80
C ASP A 78 -0.36 11.95 14.48
N ARG A 79 0.83 12.33 14.01
CA ARG A 79 1.56 13.52 14.48
C ARG A 79 1.02 14.82 13.90
N ILE A 80 0.21 14.74 12.85
CA ILE A 80 -0.33 15.91 12.15
C ILE A 80 -1.64 16.31 12.85
N PRO A 81 -1.75 17.53 13.38
CA PRO A 81 -3.00 18.01 13.93
C PRO A 81 -4.10 18.03 12.86
N GLY A 82 -5.30 17.55 13.17
CA GLY A 82 -6.40 17.43 12.19
C GLY A 82 -6.77 18.75 11.46
N HIS A 83 -6.65 19.89 12.14
CA HIS A 83 -6.88 21.21 11.55
C HIS A 83 -5.83 21.64 10.52
N ASP A 84 -4.65 21.01 10.53
CA ASP A 84 -3.52 21.34 9.68
C ASP A 84 -3.42 20.45 8.43
N VAL A 85 -4.19 19.35 8.33
CA VAL A 85 -4.11 18.37 7.22
C VAL A 85 -4.22 19.05 5.84
N CYS A 86 -5.07 20.06 5.74
CA CYS A 86 -5.28 20.83 4.51
C CYS A 86 -4.29 21.98 4.29
N HIS A 87 -3.53 22.33 5.32
CA HIS A 87 -2.50 23.37 5.31
C HIS A 87 -1.08 22.79 5.38
N LEU A 88 -0.95 21.46 5.39
CA LEU A 88 0.28 20.69 5.42
C LEU A 88 1.29 21.14 4.36
N THR A 89 0.83 21.40 3.13
CA THR A 89 1.72 21.76 2.01
C THR A 89 2.35 23.15 2.15
N SER A 90 1.80 24.01 3.01
CA SER A 90 2.33 25.35 3.28
C SER A 90 3.32 25.36 4.46
N ALA A 91 3.24 24.39 5.37
CA ALA A 91 4.02 24.37 6.61
C ALA A 91 5.09 23.28 6.66
N LEU A 92 4.94 22.17 5.93
CA LEU A 92 5.82 21.01 6.01
C LEU A 92 6.41 20.64 4.64
N ASP A 93 7.71 20.34 4.65
CA ASP A 93 8.38 19.69 3.52
C ASP A 93 8.08 18.19 3.60
N TYR A 94 7.02 17.75 2.90
CA TYR A 94 6.58 16.35 2.86
C TYR A 94 7.70 15.35 2.50
N ARG A 95 8.77 15.81 1.83
CA ARG A 95 9.94 14.96 1.50
C ARG A 95 10.84 14.71 2.70
N LYS A 96 10.83 15.59 3.70
CA LYS A 96 11.63 15.48 4.93
C LYS A 96 10.87 14.74 6.03
N GLU A 97 9.55 14.91 6.07
CA GLU A 97 8.71 14.39 7.16
C GLU A 97 8.28 12.92 6.96
N GLY A 98 8.54 12.33 5.78
CA GLY A 98 8.24 10.92 5.54
C GLY A 98 6.74 10.59 5.56
N ILE A 99 5.88 11.56 5.26
CA ILE A 99 4.42 11.41 5.28
C ILE A 99 4.00 10.43 4.18
N PRO A 100 3.16 9.42 4.49
CA PRO A 100 2.66 8.48 3.48
C PRO A 100 1.81 9.22 2.44
N TYR A 101 2.04 8.89 1.17
CA TYR A 101 1.34 9.50 0.03
C TYR A 101 0.62 8.46 -0.84
N VAL A 102 0.62 7.19 -0.43
CA VAL A 102 -0.09 6.10 -1.10
C VAL A 102 -1.23 5.64 -0.20
N LEU A 103 -2.46 5.72 -0.70
CA LEU A 103 -3.62 5.06 -0.09
C LEU A 103 -3.84 3.73 -0.81
N HIS A 104 -3.60 2.61 -0.13
CA HIS A 104 -3.96 1.28 -0.64
C HIS A 104 -5.39 0.94 -0.20
N TYR A 105 -6.34 1.00 -1.13
CA TYR A 105 -7.75 0.76 -0.85
C TYR A 105 -8.31 -0.41 -1.69
N CYS A 106 -8.36 -1.61 -1.09
CA CYS A 106 -8.93 -2.79 -1.74
C CYS A 106 -10.44 -2.93 -1.47
N GLN A 107 -10.93 -2.35 -0.38
CA GLN A 107 -12.31 -2.48 0.10
C GLN A 107 -13.08 -1.15 0.05
N ARG A 108 -14.32 -1.16 0.55
CA ARG A 108 -15.16 0.03 0.74
C ARG A 108 -14.90 0.59 2.13
N TYR A 109 -14.62 1.88 2.20
CA TYR A 109 -14.44 2.63 3.43
C TYR A 109 -15.69 3.46 3.68
N MET A 110 -16.19 3.48 4.92
CA MET A 110 -17.44 4.15 5.27
C MET A 110 -17.30 4.90 6.58
N LEU A 111 -17.83 6.13 6.62
CA LEU A 111 -17.97 6.95 7.81
C LEU A 111 -19.40 7.50 7.84
N GLY A 112 -20.23 6.93 8.72
CA GLY A 112 -21.67 7.23 8.75
C GLY A 112 -22.34 6.98 7.39
N LYS A 113 -22.86 8.03 6.76
CA LYS A 113 -23.50 7.98 5.43
C LYS A 113 -22.54 8.13 4.25
N HIS A 114 -21.29 8.50 4.52
CA HIS A 114 -20.29 8.76 3.49
C HIS A 114 -19.46 7.51 3.24
N PHE A 115 -19.13 7.24 1.97
CA PHE A 115 -18.26 6.11 1.64
C PHE A 115 -17.44 6.39 0.38
N PHE A 116 -16.33 5.68 0.25
CA PHE A 116 -15.58 5.55 -1.00
C PHE A 116 -15.12 4.11 -1.20
N GLY A 117 -14.76 3.78 -2.44
CA GLY A 117 -14.17 2.48 -2.76
C GLY A 117 -13.77 2.38 -4.21
N LYS A 118 -13.27 1.20 -4.59
CA LYS A 118 -12.86 0.92 -5.97
C LYS A 118 -13.97 1.27 -6.96
N ARG A 119 -13.63 2.10 -7.97
CA ARG A 119 -14.56 2.64 -9.00
C ARG A 119 -15.66 3.58 -8.47
N ARG A 120 -15.65 3.92 -7.19
CA ARG A 120 -16.55 4.89 -6.55
C ARG A 120 -15.73 5.86 -5.72
N LEU A 121 -14.79 6.52 -6.41
CA LEU A 121 -13.95 7.58 -5.86
C LEU A 121 -14.15 8.83 -6.72
N PRO A 122 -14.71 9.91 -6.17
CA PRO A 122 -14.78 11.20 -6.86
C PRO A 122 -13.39 11.69 -7.25
N LYS A 123 -13.30 12.40 -8.38
CA LYS A 123 -12.01 12.91 -8.87
C LYS A 123 -11.40 13.97 -7.95
N ASP A 124 -12.25 14.65 -7.20
CA ASP A 124 -11.95 15.70 -6.23
C ASP A 124 -11.88 15.17 -4.79
N PHE A 125 -11.81 13.85 -4.60
CA PHE A 125 -11.81 13.21 -3.29
C PHE A 125 -10.67 13.70 -2.36
N PHE A 126 -9.50 13.97 -2.91
CA PHE A 126 -8.36 14.51 -2.16
C PHE A 126 -8.39 16.04 -1.99
N SER A 127 -9.50 16.69 -2.32
CA SER A 127 -9.65 18.12 -2.07
C SER A 127 -10.14 18.37 -0.65
N CYS A 128 -9.64 19.43 -0.03
CA CYS A 128 -10.11 19.92 1.28
C CYS A 128 -11.57 20.39 1.30
N GLN A 129 -12.23 20.40 0.14
CA GLN A 129 -13.65 20.70 0.07
C GLN A 129 -14.53 19.47 0.27
N TYR A 130 -13.96 18.26 0.15
CA TYR A 130 -14.71 17.02 0.20
C TYR A 130 -15.11 16.67 1.65
N PRO A 131 -16.39 16.30 1.92
CA PRO A 131 -16.91 16.13 3.28
C PRO A 131 -16.16 15.11 4.14
N MET A 132 -15.60 14.06 3.53
CA MET A 132 -14.85 13.02 4.25
C MET A 132 -13.49 13.50 4.78
N LEU A 133 -13.03 14.68 4.37
CA LEU A 133 -11.81 15.33 4.89
C LEU A 133 -12.14 16.56 5.77
N LYS A 134 -13.44 16.82 6.04
CA LYS A 134 -13.93 17.98 6.81
C LYS A 134 -14.38 17.63 8.24
N GLU A 135 -14.24 16.38 8.66
CA GLU A 135 -14.54 15.94 10.03
C GLU A 135 -13.25 15.84 10.86
#